data_AF-A0A9W9AP01-F1
#
_entry.id   AF-A0A9W9AP01-F1
#
_cell.length_a   1.000
_cell.length_b   1.000
_cell.length_c   1.000
_cell.angle_alpha   90.00
_cell.angle_beta   90.00
_cell.angle_gamma   90.00
#
_symmetry.space_group_name_H-M   'P 1'
#
loop_
_entity.id
_entity.type
_entity.pdbx_description
1 polymer ?
#
loop_
_entity_poly.entity_id
_entity_poly.type
_entity_poly.pdbx_seq_one_letter_code
_entity_poly.pdbx_strand_id
1 'polypeptide(L)'
;MTASSIHNIAQALPSTGFGTSDFIIRYGKDPIDEYNNPDLFPGMFPTLYPLGIGGFEDHCQCPAISFEAHVQHLLDQSLRNFRYHHFFSFVALNVIQRRKAHLHTSLSISSNKYDYIASELLAVTPQILSNLAHKLKNESDNSSFTDDEQHAFRLLKEVNIIAAKIPGSQASKTRIRQQIRSYFAYFGLPQLFVTLNPSAVHSPVFQVMYGDQNVNLSLRFPVVVQPRSERAFRVAHDPIAAADFFDFMYHVTFQDLFGWDFKNGKSTQQGGLFGHLRAFYGCAE
;
A
#
# COMPACT_ATOMS: atom_id res chain seq x y z
N MET A 1 13.72 -18.77 -5.88
CA MET A 1 14.63 -19.69 -6.56
C MET A 1 14.38 -19.47 -8.03
N THR A 2 15.26 -18.73 -8.69
CA THR A 2 15.16 -18.40 -10.12
C THR A 2 15.26 -19.67 -10.97
N ALA A 3 14.81 -19.65 -12.23
CA ALA A 3 15.03 -20.78 -13.15
C ALA A 3 16.53 -21.14 -13.30
N SER A 4 17.41 -20.14 -13.21
CA SER A 4 18.86 -20.30 -13.12
C SER A 4 19.32 -20.93 -11.79
N SER A 5 18.59 -20.70 -10.70
CA SER A 5 18.81 -21.40 -9.42
C SER A 5 18.42 -22.88 -9.51
N ILE A 6 17.32 -23.22 -10.21
CA ILE A 6 16.87 -24.60 -10.40
C ILE A 6 17.85 -25.39 -11.28
N HIS A 7 18.37 -24.78 -12.34
CA HIS A 7 19.41 -25.41 -13.19
C HIS A 7 20.68 -25.73 -12.39
N ASN A 8 21.09 -24.83 -11.50
CA ASN A 8 22.25 -25.03 -10.61
C ASN A 8 21.96 -26.00 -9.46
N ILE A 9 20.70 -26.18 -9.05
CA ILE A 9 20.27 -27.21 -8.10
C ILE A 9 20.34 -28.60 -8.76
N ALA A 10 19.88 -28.72 -10.01
CA ALA A 10 19.89 -29.98 -10.77
C ALA A 10 21.32 -30.48 -11.08
N GLN A 11 22.27 -29.58 -11.35
CA GLN A 11 23.67 -29.93 -11.57
C GLN A 11 24.44 -30.32 -10.28
N ALA A 12 23.89 -30.00 -9.10
CA ALA A 12 24.59 -30.15 -7.83
C ALA A 12 24.07 -31.32 -6.94
N LEU A 13 23.08 -32.08 -7.39
CA LEU A 13 22.66 -33.32 -6.71
C LEU A 13 23.70 -34.42 -6.99
N PRO A 14 24.47 -34.88 -5.99
CA PRO A 14 25.26 -36.08 -6.15
C PRO A 14 24.29 -37.24 -6.31
N SER A 15 24.51 -38.05 -7.33
CA SER A 15 23.78 -39.29 -7.56
C SER A 15 24.14 -40.34 -6.50
N THR A 16 23.91 -40.10 -5.22
CA THR A 16 24.14 -41.08 -4.15
C THR A 16 23.41 -40.69 -2.86
N GLY A 17 22.56 -41.59 -2.38
CA GLY A 17 22.43 -41.87 -0.95
C GLY A 17 21.47 -40.98 -0.16
N PHE A 18 20.38 -41.60 0.29
CA PHE A 18 19.46 -41.12 1.31
C PHE A 18 20.16 -40.45 2.51
N GLY A 19 19.65 -39.27 2.90
CA GLY A 19 19.79 -38.70 4.23
C GLY A 19 20.65 -37.44 4.29
N THR A 20 20.06 -36.26 4.03
CA THR A 20 20.41 -34.97 4.68
C THR A 20 19.48 -33.86 4.16
N SER A 21 18.66 -33.32 5.05
CA SER A 21 17.93 -32.04 4.97
C SER A 21 17.30 -31.66 3.61
N ASP A 22 16.02 -31.93 3.43
CA ASP A 22 15.26 -31.63 2.19
C ASP A 22 15.13 -30.12 1.84
N PHE A 23 15.64 -29.21 2.68
CA PHE A 23 15.61 -27.76 2.44
C PHE A 23 16.97 -27.10 2.69
N ILE A 24 17.68 -26.77 1.61
CA ILE A 24 18.89 -25.94 1.66
C ILE A 24 18.48 -24.48 1.49
N ILE A 25 18.44 -23.71 2.59
CA ILE A 25 18.25 -22.26 2.56
C ILE A 25 19.60 -21.61 2.26
N ARG A 26 19.79 -21.10 1.03
CA ARG A 26 21.00 -20.34 0.65
C ARG A 26 20.79 -18.85 0.94
N TYR A 27 21.70 -18.25 1.70
CA TYR A 27 21.75 -16.81 1.91
C TYR A 27 22.69 -16.18 0.87
N GLY A 28 22.17 -15.22 0.10
CA GLY A 28 23.00 -14.33 -0.71
C GLY A 28 23.58 -13.23 0.15
N LYS A 29 24.86 -12.87 -0.07
CA LYS A 29 25.45 -11.66 0.55
C LYS A 29 25.08 -10.39 -0.21
N ASP A 30 24.74 -10.53 -1.48
CA ASP A 30 24.44 -9.42 -2.36
C ASP A 30 22.93 -9.13 -2.38
N PRO A 31 22.53 -7.84 -2.37
CA PRO A 31 21.14 -7.44 -2.50
C PRO A 31 20.59 -7.90 -3.85
N ILE A 32 19.33 -8.35 -3.85
CA ILE A 32 18.61 -8.77 -5.06
C ILE A 32 17.76 -7.61 -5.55
N ASP A 33 17.74 -7.38 -6.86
CA ASP A 33 16.92 -6.35 -7.47
C ASP A 33 15.42 -6.61 -7.28
N GLU A 34 14.69 -5.57 -6.89
CA GLU A 34 13.24 -5.60 -6.70
C GLU A 34 12.47 -5.39 -8.01
N TYR A 35 13.03 -4.63 -8.96
CA TYR A 35 12.38 -4.24 -10.21
C TYR A 35 12.69 -5.23 -11.33
N ASN A 36 11.69 -5.53 -12.17
CA ASN A 36 11.82 -6.39 -13.35
C ASN A 36 12.45 -7.76 -13.01
N ASN A 37 12.13 -8.29 -11.83
CA ASN A 37 12.65 -9.56 -11.34
C ASN A 37 11.50 -10.57 -11.17
N PRO A 38 11.18 -11.33 -12.23
CA PRO A 38 10.08 -12.29 -12.20
C PRO A 38 10.30 -13.45 -11.23
N ASP A 39 11.54 -13.73 -10.86
CA ASP A 39 11.87 -14.83 -9.95
C ASP A 39 11.80 -14.43 -8.46
N LEU A 40 11.62 -13.14 -8.15
CA LEU A 40 11.67 -12.62 -6.79
C LEU A 40 10.57 -13.22 -5.91
N PHE A 41 9.30 -13.01 -6.26
CA PHE A 41 8.17 -13.49 -5.46
C PHE A 41 8.03 -15.01 -5.42
N PRO A 42 8.20 -15.73 -6.55
CA PRO A 42 8.28 -17.19 -6.50
C PRO A 42 9.41 -17.68 -5.60
N GLY A 43 10.51 -16.93 -5.51
CA GLY A 43 11.58 -17.22 -4.58
C GLY A 43 11.32 -16.90 -3.11
N MET A 44 10.57 -15.84 -2.83
CA MET A 44 10.20 -15.46 -1.47
C MET A 44 9.10 -16.36 -0.90
N PHE A 45 8.21 -16.86 -1.74
CA PHE A 45 7.02 -17.62 -1.34
C PHE A 45 6.92 -18.96 -2.07
N PRO A 46 7.85 -19.91 -1.86
CA PRO A 46 7.82 -21.21 -2.55
C PRO A 46 6.55 -22.02 -2.25
N THR A 47 5.91 -21.78 -1.11
CA THR A 47 4.61 -22.39 -0.74
C THR A 47 3.45 -21.86 -1.58
N LEU A 48 3.50 -20.60 -2.02
CA LEU A 48 2.49 -19.98 -2.89
C LEU A 48 2.78 -20.20 -4.37
N TYR A 49 4.05 -20.40 -4.71
CA TYR A 49 4.52 -20.69 -6.07
C TYR A 49 5.25 -22.03 -6.14
N PRO A 50 4.56 -23.18 -6.03
CA PRO A 50 5.20 -24.49 -5.98
C PRO A 50 6.07 -24.82 -7.21
N LEU A 51 5.71 -24.28 -8.36
CA LEU A 51 6.43 -24.46 -9.62
C LEU A 51 7.49 -23.37 -9.88
N GLY A 52 7.60 -22.35 -9.02
CA GLY A 52 8.52 -21.23 -9.24
C GLY A 52 8.16 -20.31 -10.41
N ILE A 53 7.00 -20.48 -11.04
CA ILE A 53 6.54 -19.71 -12.20
C ILE A 53 5.42 -18.72 -11.81
N GLY A 54 5.13 -17.76 -12.68
CA GLY A 54 4.01 -16.83 -12.48
C GLY A 54 4.34 -15.67 -11.55
N GLY A 55 5.61 -15.30 -11.43
CA GLY A 55 6.01 -14.09 -10.70
C GLY A 55 5.59 -12.80 -11.39
N PHE A 56 5.96 -11.68 -10.78
CA PHE A 56 5.58 -10.34 -11.22
C PHE A 56 6.47 -9.84 -12.34
N GLU A 57 5.99 -8.89 -13.14
CA GLU A 57 6.80 -8.16 -14.12
C GLU A 57 7.50 -9.05 -15.16
N ASP A 58 6.90 -10.20 -15.47
CA ASP A 58 7.38 -11.05 -16.56
C ASP A 58 7.06 -10.38 -17.90
N HIS A 59 8.11 -9.97 -18.62
CA HIS A 59 8.00 -9.33 -19.93
C HIS A 59 7.38 -10.24 -21.01
N CYS A 60 7.29 -11.55 -20.77
CA CYS A 60 6.61 -12.48 -21.65
C CYS A 60 5.07 -12.38 -21.54
N GLN A 61 4.54 -11.75 -20.47
CA GLN A 61 3.10 -11.56 -20.30
C GLN A 61 2.58 -10.46 -21.25
N CYS A 62 1.56 -10.81 -22.04
CA CYS A 62 0.87 -9.91 -22.96
C CYS A 62 -0.64 -10.00 -22.68
N PRO A 63 -1.30 -8.92 -22.23
CA PRO A 63 -0.76 -7.57 -21.97
C PRO A 63 0.14 -7.49 -20.74
N ALA A 64 0.98 -6.46 -20.67
CA ALA A 64 1.77 -6.17 -19.47
C ALA A 64 0.83 -5.78 -18.31
N ILE A 65 0.96 -6.48 -17.18
CA ILE A 65 0.16 -6.25 -15.98
C ILE A 65 0.99 -5.45 -14.99
N SER A 66 0.42 -4.39 -14.40
CA SER A 66 1.11 -3.64 -13.36
C SER A 66 1.29 -4.49 -12.10
N PHE A 67 2.31 -4.17 -11.30
CA PHE A 67 2.56 -4.87 -10.05
C PHE A 67 1.32 -4.87 -9.13
N GLU A 68 0.68 -3.72 -8.95
CA GLU A 68 -0.52 -3.58 -8.14
C GLU A 68 -1.71 -4.40 -8.67
N ALA A 69 -1.94 -4.40 -9.99
CA ALA A 69 -3.03 -5.16 -10.59
C ALA A 69 -2.81 -6.68 -10.44
N HIS A 70 -1.56 -7.14 -10.57
CA HIS A 70 -1.24 -8.54 -10.34
C HIS A 70 -1.39 -8.93 -8.85
N VAL A 71 -0.97 -8.08 -7.91
CA VAL A 71 -1.19 -8.33 -6.47
C VAL A 71 -2.68 -8.43 -6.17
N GLN A 72 -3.49 -7.50 -6.68
CA GLN A 72 -4.94 -7.53 -6.51
C GLN A 72 -5.52 -8.84 -7.05
N HIS A 73 -5.15 -9.23 -8.26
CA HIS A 73 -5.59 -10.49 -8.85
C HIS A 73 -5.27 -11.71 -7.96
N LEU A 74 -4.06 -11.79 -7.40
CA LEU A 74 -3.66 -12.90 -6.52
C LEU A 74 -4.43 -12.92 -5.21
N LEU A 75 -4.74 -11.76 -4.63
CA LEU A 75 -5.55 -11.65 -3.41
C LEU A 75 -7.03 -11.99 -3.66
N ASP A 76 -7.53 -11.78 -4.87
CA ASP A 76 -8.92 -12.03 -5.29
C ASP A 76 -9.16 -13.47 -5.79
N GLN A 77 -8.14 -14.33 -5.74
CA GLN A 77 -8.29 -15.73 -6.15
C GLN A 77 -9.24 -16.52 -5.25
N SER A 78 -9.99 -17.46 -5.85
CA SER A 78 -10.98 -18.30 -5.17
C SER A 78 -10.40 -19.15 -4.03
N LEU A 79 -9.16 -19.63 -4.19
CA LEU A 79 -8.49 -20.47 -3.19
C LEU A 79 -7.97 -19.68 -1.99
N ARG A 80 -7.91 -18.35 -2.05
CA ARG A 80 -7.52 -17.45 -0.94
C ARG A 80 -6.15 -17.72 -0.30
N ASN A 81 -5.31 -18.58 -0.90
CA ASN A 81 -4.00 -18.94 -0.37
C ASN A 81 -3.10 -17.71 -0.18
N PHE A 82 -3.11 -16.78 -1.15
CA PHE A 82 -2.29 -15.57 -1.10
C PHE A 82 -2.72 -14.60 0.00
N ARG A 83 -4.03 -14.37 0.18
CA ARG A 83 -4.54 -13.46 1.23
C ARG A 83 -4.42 -14.03 2.63
N TYR A 84 -4.47 -15.36 2.81
CA TYR A 84 -4.27 -16.02 4.10
C TYR A 84 -2.80 -16.24 4.44
N HIS A 85 -1.89 -16.04 3.49
CA HIS A 85 -0.47 -16.14 3.77
C HIS A 85 0.00 -14.97 4.65
N HIS A 86 0.54 -15.31 5.83
CA HIS A 86 0.87 -14.36 6.90
C HIS A 86 1.70 -13.14 6.44
N PHE A 87 2.65 -13.34 5.52
CA PHE A 87 3.57 -12.28 5.08
C PHE A 87 3.28 -11.72 3.69
N PHE A 88 2.44 -12.37 2.88
CA PHE A 88 2.37 -12.03 1.45
C PHE A 88 1.83 -10.61 1.24
N SER A 89 0.65 -10.33 1.80
CA SER A 89 0.01 -9.01 1.73
C SER A 89 0.89 -7.91 2.32
N PHE A 90 1.58 -8.20 3.42
CA PHE A 90 2.50 -7.25 4.05
C PHE A 90 3.70 -6.93 3.13
N VAL A 91 4.37 -7.94 2.59
CA VAL A 91 5.51 -7.75 1.68
C VAL A 91 5.08 -7.02 0.42
N ALA A 92 3.97 -7.43 -0.19
CA ALA A 92 3.42 -6.78 -1.39
C ALA A 92 3.11 -5.30 -1.14
N LEU A 93 2.46 -4.97 -0.01
CA LEU A 93 2.18 -3.59 0.38
C LEU A 93 3.47 -2.79 0.59
N ASN A 94 4.48 -3.37 1.24
CA ASN A 94 5.77 -2.72 1.46
C ASN A 94 6.49 -2.42 0.14
N VAL A 95 6.48 -3.36 -0.81
CA VAL A 95 7.01 -3.15 -2.18
C VAL A 95 6.28 -1.99 -2.84
N ILE A 96 4.93 -1.98 -2.83
CA ILE A 96 4.13 -0.88 -3.41
C ILE A 96 4.47 0.47 -2.76
N GLN A 97 4.59 0.51 -1.43
CA GLN A 97 4.94 1.75 -0.71
C GLN A 97 6.36 2.23 -1.04
N ARG A 98 7.34 1.33 -1.06
CA ARG A 98 8.72 1.65 -1.46
C ARG A 98 8.76 2.18 -2.88
N ARG A 99 8.13 1.50 -3.83
CA ARG A 99 8.08 1.94 -5.24
C ARG A 99 7.42 3.29 -5.40
N LYS A 100 6.30 3.54 -4.72
CA LYS A 100 5.67 4.88 -4.69
C LYS A 100 6.60 5.94 -4.11
N ALA A 101 7.35 5.63 -3.05
CA ALA A 101 8.34 6.54 -2.51
C ALA A 101 9.48 6.77 -3.52
N HIS A 102 10.08 5.73 -4.09
CA HIS A 102 11.17 5.86 -5.06
C HIS A 102 10.76 6.63 -6.33
N LEU A 103 9.58 6.36 -6.88
CA LEU A 103 9.12 6.96 -8.14
C LEU A 103 8.49 8.35 -8.00
N HIS A 104 8.04 8.72 -6.79
CA HIS A 104 7.33 9.98 -6.59
C HIS A 104 7.94 10.91 -5.55
N THR A 105 9.07 10.54 -4.97
CA THR A 105 9.88 11.47 -4.17
C THR A 105 10.76 12.25 -5.12
N SER A 106 10.40 13.51 -5.36
CA SER A 106 11.28 14.46 -6.04
C SER A 106 11.69 15.57 -5.08
N LEU A 107 12.90 16.07 -5.26
CA LEU A 107 13.36 17.26 -4.56
C LEU A 107 12.80 18.49 -5.29
N SER A 108 12.27 19.44 -4.52
CA SER A 108 11.79 20.72 -5.02
C SER A 108 12.53 21.84 -4.35
N ILE A 109 12.94 22.81 -5.15
CA ILE A 109 13.61 24.02 -4.71
C ILE A 109 12.90 25.23 -5.30
N SER A 110 13.06 26.39 -4.65
CA SER A 110 12.59 27.65 -5.22
C SER A 110 13.26 27.89 -6.56
N SER A 111 12.49 28.26 -7.59
CA SER A 111 13.00 28.48 -8.96
C SER A 111 14.16 29.48 -8.98
N ASN A 112 14.07 30.52 -8.14
CA ASN A 112 15.05 31.60 -8.08
C ASN A 112 16.40 31.15 -7.50
N LYS A 113 16.45 29.99 -6.85
CA LYS A 113 17.64 29.41 -6.23
C LYS A 113 18.11 28.14 -6.94
N TYR A 114 17.50 27.77 -8.08
CA TYR A 114 17.74 26.49 -8.74
C TYR A 114 19.21 26.28 -9.10
N ASP A 115 19.79 27.20 -9.86
CA ASP A 115 21.15 27.06 -10.38
C ASP A 115 22.18 26.93 -9.26
N TYR A 116 22.03 27.74 -8.21
CA TYR A 116 22.90 27.70 -7.04
C TYR A 116 22.75 26.41 -6.24
N ILE A 117 21.53 26.00 -5.88
CA ILE A 117 21.34 24.80 -5.05
C ILE A 117 21.70 23.53 -5.83
N ALA A 118 21.48 23.49 -7.15
CA ALA A 118 21.85 22.36 -7.99
C ALA A 118 23.38 22.13 -8.00
N SER A 119 24.18 23.19 -8.12
CA SER A 119 25.65 23.06 -8.04
C SER A 119 26.12 22.63 -6.65
N GLU A 120 25.52 23.19 -5.59
CA GLU A 120 25.87 22.82 -4.21
C GLU A 120 25.48 21.36 -3.90
N LEU A 121 24.33 20.88 -4.39
CA LEU A 121 23.91 19.47 -4.25
C LEU A 121 24.92 18.50 -4.86
N LEU A 122 25.55 18.86 -5.99
CA LEU A 122 26.58 18.06 -6.63
C LEU A 122 27.92 18.10 -5.89
N ALA A 123 28.18 19.17 -5.12
CA ALA A 123 29.39 19.31 -4.32
C ALA A 123 29.35 18.51 -3.01
N VAL A 124 28.15 18.21 -2.48
CA VAL A 124 28.00 17.45 -1.24
C VAL A 124 28.34 15.97 -1.44
N THR A 125 29.29 15.46 -0.66
CA THR A 125 29.68 14.04 -0.72
C THR A 125 28.81 13.15 0.18
N PRO A 126 28.63 11.86 -0.16
CA PRO A 126 27.87 10.91 0.66
C PRO A 126 28.40 10.78 2.10
N GLN A 127 29.72 10.93 2.29
CA GLN A 127 30.36 10.83 3.60
C GLN A 127 29.92 11.96 4.54
N ILE A 128 29.83 13.19 4.02
CA ILE A 128 29.36 14.37 4.77
C ILE A 128 27.92 14.15 5.23
N LEU A 129 27.05 13.67 4.34
CA LEU A 129 25.64 13.38 4.67
C LEU A 129 25.50 12.29 5.74
N SER A 130 26.32 11.23 5.66
CA SER A 130 26.34 10.16 6.65
C SER A 130 26.76 10.67 8.03
N ASN A 131 27.85 11.44 8.10
CA ASN A 131 28.34 12.03 9.35
C ASN A 131 27.31 12.98 9.97
N LEU A 132 26.70 13.84 9.14
CA LEU A 132 25.64 14.75 9.55
C LEU A 132 24.41 13.99 10.08
N ALA A 133 23.98 12.92 9.41
CA ALA A 133 22.85 12.09 9.86
C ALA A 133 23.15 11.42 11.22
N HIS A 134 24.38 10.92 11.41
CA HIS A 134 24.82 10.36 12.69
C HIS A 134 24.81 11.39 13.82
N LYS A 135 25.32 12.61 13.55
CA LYS A 135 25.33 13.72 14.52
C LYS A 135 23.91 14.16 14.89
N LEU A 136 23.02 14.34 13.90
CA LEU A 136 21.61 14.68 14.13
C LEU A 136 20.87 13.60 14.94
N LYS A 137 21.14 12.32 14.69
CA LYS A 137 20.55 11.21 15.44
C LYS A 137 20.96 11.20 16.91
N ASN A 138 22.19 11.65 17.21
CA ASN A 138 22.73 11.68 18.56
C ASN A 138 22.43 13.00 19.30
N GLU A 139 21.57 13.86 18.74
CA GLU A 139 21.20 15.17 19.29
C GLU A 139 22.43 16.06 19.63
N SER A 140 23.52 15.93 18.86
CA SER A 140 24.70 16.78 19.06
C SER A 140 24.36 18.23 18.74
N ASP A 141 24.88 19.17 19.53
CA ASP A 141 24.70 20.60 19.30
C ASP A 141 25.11 20.99 17.88
N ASN A 142 24.32 21.87 17.24
CA ASN A 142 24.57 22.38 15.90
C ASN A 142 25.94 23.07 15.74
N SER A 143 26.58 23.45 16.84
CA SER A 143 27.93 24.03 16.89
C SER A 143 29.05 23.00 16.65
N SER A 144 28.75 21.70 16.72
CA SER A 144 29.70 20.60 16.47
C SER A 144 29.84 20.23 14.98
N PHE A 145 29.12 20.92 14.11
CA PHE A 145 29.15 20.70 12.67
C PHE A 145 30.35 21.41 12.06
N THR A 146 31.10 20.67 11.23
CA THR A 146 32.10 21.22 10.32
C THR A 146 31.44 22.17 9.31
N ASP A 147 32.21 23.03 8.66
CA ASP A 147 31.69 23.99 7.69
C ASP A 147 30.92 23.31 6.56
N ASP A 148 31.41 22.16 6.09
CA ASP A 148 30.77 21.33 5.07
C ASP A 148 29.46 20.69 5.56
N GLU A 149 29.42 20.24 6.81
CA GLU A 149 28.19 19.73 7.45
C GLU A 149 27.17 20.85 7.67
N GLN A 150 27.61 22.04 8.09
CA GLN A 150 26.74 23.22 8.21
C GLN A 150 26.20 23.66 6.85
N HIS A 151 27.02 23.56 5.81
CA HIS A 151 26.60 23.81 4.44
C HIS A 151 25.51 22.82 4.01
N ALA A 152 25.77 21.51 4.15
CA ALA A 152 24.79 20.47 3.85
C ALA A 152 23.50 20.62 4.68
N PHE A 153 23.60 21.02 5.95
CA PHE A 153 22.45 21.28 6.81
C PHE A 153 21.59 22.45 6.32
N ARG A 154 22.22 23.54 5.85
CA ARG A 154 21.51 24.67 5.24
C ARG A 154 20.83 24.26 3.94
N LEU A 155 21.50 23.46 3.12
CA LEU A 155 20.96 22.95 1.88
C LEU A 155 19.72 22.06 2.10
N LEU A 156 19.73 21.21 3.14
CA LEU A 156 18.55 20.43 3.55
C LEU A 156 17.34 21.28 3.93
N LYS A 157 17.53 22.51 4.42
CA LYS A 157 16.42 23.44 4.73
C LYS A 157 15.81 24.08 3.49
N GLU A 158 16.57 24.20 2.41
CA GLU A 158 16.12 24.81 1.16
C GLU A 158 15.46 23.79 0.21
N VAL A 159 15.80 22.51 0.38
CA VAL A 159 15.24 21.40 -0.39
C VAL A 159 13.96 20.90 0.27
N ASN A 160 12.83 21.11 -0.41
CA ASN A 160 11.55 20.54 -0.01
C ASN A 160 11.35 19.17 -0.68
N ILE A 161 10.90 18.18 0.08
CA ILE A 161 10.55 16.87 -0.48
C ILE A 161 9.11 16.93 -1.00
N ILE A 162 8.93 16.75 -2.30
CA ILE A 162 7.59 16.49 -2.86
C ILE A 162 7.25 15.04 -2.55
N ALA A 163 6.58 14.84 -1.41
CA ALA A 163 6.03 13.55 -1.00
C ALA A 163 4.50 13.49 -1.23
N ALA A 164 3.91 14.42 -2.00
CA ALA A 164 2.46 14.59 -2.10
C ALA A 164 1.71 13.37 -2.67
N LYS A 165 2.42 12.50 -3.39
CA LYS A 165 1.88 11.24 -3.95
C LYS A 165 2.08 10.04 -3.02
N ILE A 166 2.80 10.20 -1.91
CA ILE A 166 2.93 9.17 -0.88
C ILE A 166 1.70 9.26 0.04
N PRO A 167 0.87 8.20 0.13
CA PRO A 167 -0.28 8.18 1.04
C PRO A 167 0.13 8.49 2.48
N GLY A 168 -0.68 9.27 3.20
CA GLY A 168 -0.42 9.65 4.60
C GLY A 168 0.66 10.72 4.82
N SER A 169 1.42 11.13 3.81
CA SER A 169 2.43 12.18 3.95
C SER A 169 1.82 13.54 4.29
N GLN A 170 2.60 14.44 4.90
CA GLN A 170 2.13 15.81 5.20
C GLN A 170 1.72 16.58 3.94
N ALA A 171 2.45 16.35 2.84
CA ALA A 171 2.12 16.93 1.55
C ALA A 171 0.79 16.38 1.00
N SER A 172 0.53 15.08 1.13
CA SER A 172 -0.75 14.45 0.75
C SER A 172 -1.92 15.01 1.59
N LYS A 173 -1.74 15.12 2.91
CA LYS A 173 -2.72 15.74 3.81
C LYS A 173 -3.01 17.20 3.45
N THR A 174 -1.98 17.96 3.09
CA THR A 174 -2.13 19.36 2.66
C THR A 174 -2.90 19.46 1.34
N ARG A 175 -2.61 18.58 0.38
CA ARG A 175 -3.35 18.47 -0.87
C ARG A 175 -4.84 18.16 -0.65
N ILE A 176 -5.17 17.20 0.21
CA ILE A 176 -6.57 16.87 0.56
C ILE A 176 -7.27 18.09 1.15
N ARG A 177 -6.63 18.82 2.09
CA ARG A 177 -7.19 20.06 2.65
C ARG A 177 -7.45 21.12 1.58
N GLN A 178 -6.55 21.26 0.60
CA GLN A 178 -6.72 22.20 -0.51
C GLN A 178 -7.91 21.80 -1.40
N GLN A 179 -8.11 20.50 -1.65
CA GLN A 179 -9.29 20.00 -2.37
C GLN A 179 -10.59 20.27 -1.60
N ILE A 180 -10.61 20.05 -0.29
CA ILE A 180 -11.79 20.39 0.55
C ILE A 180 -12.08 21.89 0.47
N ARG A 181 -11.05 22.74 0.56
CA ARG A 181 -11.20 24.20 0.42
C ARG A 181 -11.71 24.61 -0.96
N SER A 182 -11.27 23.97 -2.04
CA SER A 182 -11.78 24.27 -3.38
C SER A 182 -13.25 23.86 -3.52
N TYR A 183 -13.67 22.76 -2.88
CA TYR A 183 -15.09 22.40 -2.78
C TYR A 183 -15.90 23.47 -2.06
N PHE A 184 -15.38 24.02 -0.95
CA PHE A 184 -16.07 25.09 -0.22
C PHE A 184 -16.21 26.36 -1.05
N ALA A 185 -15.18 26.73 -1.80
CA ALA A 185 -15.21 27.91 -2.66
C ALA A 185 -16.22 27.77 -3.80
N TYR A 186 -16.38 26.57 -4.37
CA TYR A 186 -17.24 26.34 -5.53
C TYR A 186 -18.70 25.97 -5.17
N PHE A 187 -18.90 25.12 -4.18
CA PHE A 187 -20.22 24.61 -3.78
C PHE A 187 -20.81 25.33 -2.57
N GLY A 188 -20.02 26.11 -1.84
CA GLY A 188 -20.39 26.72 -0.56
C GLY A 188 -20.01 25.84 0.63
N LEU A 189 -20.39 26.27 1.83
CA LEU A 189 -20.10 25.54 3.06
C LEU A 189 -20.79 24.16 3.08
N PRO A 190 -20.12 23.11 3.59
CA PRO A 190 -20.72 21.79 3.71
C PRO A 190 -21.83 21.84 4.76
N GLN A 191 -23.00 21.30 4.42
CA GLN A 191 -24.12 21.20 5.36
C GLN A 191 -23.96 19.98 6.29
N LEU A 192 -23.23 18.96 5.83
CA LEU A 192 -23.03 17.71 6.54
C LEU A 192 -21.54 17.38 6.61
N PHE A 193 -21.09 17.00 7.80
CA PHE A 193 -19.78 16.43 8.03
C PHE A 193 -20.00 15.09 8.75
N VAL A 194 -19.77 13.98 8.04
CA VAL A 194 -20.16 12.63 8.47
C VAL A 194 -18.94 11.72 8.43
N THR A 195 -18.73 10.98 9.51
CA THR A 195 -17.75 9.89 9.58
C THR A 195 -18.50 8.56 9.56
N LEU A 196 -18.33 7.78 8.50
CA LEU A 196 -18.87 6.43 8.41
C LEU A 196 -17.86 5.45 9.01
N ASN A 197 -18.27 4.71 10.05
CA ASN A 197 -17.44 3.70 10.70
C ASN A 197 -18.18 2.36 10.76
N PRO A 198 -18.33 1.65 9.62
CA PRO A 198 -19.04 0.37 9.59
C PRO A 198 -18.26 -0.69 10.40
N SER A 199 -18.94 -1.35 11.33
CA SER A 199 -18.30 -2.36 12.18
C SER A 199 -18.31 -3.74 11.55
N ALA A 200 -17.18 -4.19 11.01
CA ALA A 200 -17.02 -5.54 10.45
C ALA A 200 -17.30 -6.65 11.49
N VAL A 201 -16.83 -6.47 12.73
CA VAL A 201 -16.99 -7.44 13.83
C VAL A 201 -18.47 -7.73 14.15
N HIS A 202 -19.34 -6.75 13.97
CA HIS A 202 -20.76 -6.85 14.30
C HIS A 202 -21.66 -7.01 13.08
N SER A 203 -21.10 -6.95 11.86
CA SER A 203 -21.87 -6.98 10.63
C SER A 203 -22.08 -8.42 10.13
N PRO A 204 -23.32 -8.86 9.88
CA PRO A 204 -23.58 -10.13 9.22
C PRO A 204 -23.13 -10.12 7.75
N VAL A 205 -23.12 -8.95 7.09
CA VAL A 205 -22.62 -8.79 5.72
C VAL A 205 -21.13 -9.16 5.66
N PHE A 206 -20.33 -8.67 6.62
CA PHE A 206 -18.92 -9.03 6.70
C PHE A 206 -18.74 -10.55 6.88
N GLN A 207 -19.56 -11.21 7.71
CA GLN A 207 -19.45 -12.66 7.90
C GLN A 207 -19.70 -13.44 6.61
N VAL A 208 -20.64 -12.99 5.77
CA VAL A 208 -20.86 -13.57 4.44
C VAL A 208 -19.67 -13.31 3.51
N MET A 209 -19.12 -12.10 3.49
CA MET A 209 -17.93 -11.77 2.68
C MET A 209 -16.69 -12.59 3.10
N TYR A 210 -16.52 -12.79 4.41
CA TYR A 210 -15.52 -13.69 4.98
C TYR A 210 -15.72 -15.14 4.53
N GLY A 211 -16.94 -15.54 4.18
CA GLY A 211 -17.27 -16.86 3.63
C GLY A 211 -18.08 -17.75 4.57
N ASP A 212 -18.72 -17.19 5.60
CA ASP A 212 -19.61 -17.96 6.48
C ASP A 212 -20.94 -18.28 5.79
N GLN A 213 -21.09 -19.53 5.37
CA GLN A 213 -22.29 -20.04 4.70
C GLN A 213 -23.51 -20.18 5.62
N ASN A 214 -23.32 -20.08 6.95
CA ASN A 214 -24.42 -20.21 7.92
C ASN A 214 -25.19 -18.91 8.12
N VAL A 215 -24.65 -17.77 7.66
CA VAL A 215 -25.27 -16.47 7.84
C VAL A 215 -26.28 -16.21 6.73
N ASN A 216 -27.57 -16.21 7.08
CA ASN A 216 -28.66 -15.90 6.16
C ASN A 216 -29.06 -14.42 6.22
N LEU A 217 -28.65 -13.64 5.22
CA LEU A 217 -28.97 -12.21 5.10
C LEU A 217 -30.43 -11.92 4.70
N SER A 218 -31.21 -12.93 4.30
CA SER A 218 -32.63 -12.76 4.00
C SER A 218 -33.49 -12.61 5.27
N LEU A 219 -32.94 -12.94 6.43
CA LEU A 219 -33.61 -12.77 7.72
C LEU A 219 -33.54 -11.31 8.16
N ARG A 220 -34.62 -10.83 8.79
CA ARG A 220 -34.67 -9.47 9.37
C ARG A 220 -33.55 -9.22 10.39
N PHE A 221 -33.20 -10.25 11.17
CA PHE A 221 -32.12 -10.23 12.15
C PHE A 221 -31.23 -11.44 11.92
N PRO A 222 -30.23 -11.36 11.02
CA PRO A 222 -29.33 -12.46 10.76
C PRO A 222 -28.56 -12.85 12.02
N VAL A 223 -28.47 -14.15 12.28
CA VAL A 223 -27.66 -14.68 13.38
C VAL A 223 -26.20 -14.74 12.91
N VAL A 224 -25.30 -14.21 13.72
CA VAL A 224 -23.85 -14.25 13.49
C VAL A 224 -23.17 -15.18 14.48
N VAL A 225 -22.01 -15.70 14.09
CA VAL A 225 -21.21 -16.59 14.95
C VAL A 225 -20.92 -15.96 16.32
N GLN A 226 -20.96 -16.79 17.36
CA GLN A 226 -20.55 -16.46 18.72
C GLN A 226 -19.34 -17.31 19.11
N PRO A 227 -18.48 -16.83 20.03
CA PRO A 227 -18.51 -15.54 20.75
C PRO A 227 -17.99 -14.34 19.90
N ARG A 228 -18.05 -13.12 20.47
CA ARG A 228 -17.49 -11.91 19.82
C ARG A 228 -16.02 -12.06 19.44
N SER A 229 -15.23 -12.78 20.23
CA SER A 229 -13.81 -13.02 19.94
C SER A 229 -13.60 -13.77 18.64
N GLU A 230 -14.46 -14.73 18.31
CA GLU A 230 -14.42 -15.45 17.04
C GLU A 230 -14.68 -14.49 15.86
N ARG A 231 -15.65 -13.58 15.98
CA ARG A 231 -15.88 -12.56 14.95
C ARG A 231 -14.69 -11.61 14.78
N ALA A 232 -14.07 -11.20 15.89
CA ALA A 232 -12.87 -10.36 15.84
C ALA A 232 -11.69 -11.09 15.21
N PHE A 233 -11.52 -12.38 15.51
CA PHE A 233 -10.53 -13.24 14.89
C PHE A 233 -10.72 -13.31 13.37
N ARG A 234 -11.95 -13.50 12.88
CA ARG A 234 -12.25 -13.53 11.44
C ARG A 234 -11.86 -12.23 10.73
N VAL A 235 -12.14 -11.06 11.33
CA VAL A 235 -11.70 -9.76 10.79
C VAL A 235 -10.17 -9.68 10.69
N ALA A 236 -9.46 -10.17 11.70
CA ALA A 236 -8.00 -10.17 11.71
C ALA A 236 -7.39 -11.22 10.77
N HIS A 237 -8.05 -12.37 10.61
CA HIS A 237 -7.59 -13.47 9.78
C HIS A 237 -7.67 -13.11 8.29
N ASP A 238 -8.71 -12.35 7.90
CA ASP A 238 -8.91 -11.94 6.52
C ASP A 238 -9.02 -10.40 6.39
N PRO A 239 -7.88 -9.69 6.42
CA PRO A 239 -7.87 -8.24 6.31
C PRO A 239 -8.33 -7.74 4.93
N ILE A 240 -8.23 -8.57 3.89
CA ILE A 240 -8.71 -8.22 2.55
C ILE A 240 -10.24 -8.18 2.54
N ALA A 241 -10.91 -9.18 3.14
CA ALA A 241 -12.37 -9.17 3.27
C ALA A 241 -12.84 -7.98 4.10
N ALA A 242 -12.06 -7.58 5.11
CA ALA A 242 -12.38 -6.42 5.92
C ALA A 242 -12.30 -5.12 5.12
N ALA A 243 -11.30 -4.98 4.24
CA ALA A 243 -11.17 -3.86 3.32
C ALA A 243 -12.31 -3.84 2.28
N ASP A 244 -12.61 -4.98 1.66
CA ASP A 244 -13.73 -5.12 0.71
C ASP A 244 -15.06 -4.76 1.36
N PHE A 245 -15.26 -5.19 2.62
CA PHE A 245 -16.46 -4.86 3.38
C PHE A 245 -16.58 -3.36 3.64
N PHE A 246 -15.49 -2.70 4.02
CA PHE A 246 -15.50 -1.25 4.22
C PHE A 246 -15.86 -0.52 2.93
N ASP A 247 -15.21 -0.89 1.82
CA ASP A 247 -15.47 -0.29 0.51
C ASP A 247 -16.92 -0.52 0.06
N PHE A 248 -17.43 -1.74 0.21
CA PHE A 248 -18.82 -2.08 -0.07
C PHE A 248 -19.79 -1.24 0.76
N MET A 249 -19.60 -1.17 2.07
CA MET A 249 -20.49 -0.42 2.97
C MET A 249 -20.48 1.07 2.68
N TYR A 250 -19.31 1.64 2.36
CA TYR A 250 -19.18 3.03 1.95
C TYR A 250 -19.97 3.29 0.67
N HIS A 251 -19.77 2.49 -0.39
CA HIS A 251 -20.47 2.66 -1.66
C HIS A 251 -21.99 2.50 -1.51
N VAL A 252 -22.45 1.45 -0.81
CA VAL A 252 -23.87 1.19 -0.56
C VAL A 252 -24.50 2.31 0.25
N THR A 253 -23.83 2.84 1.28
CA THR A 253 -24.35 3.96 2.06
C THR A 253 -24.57 5.19 1.16
N PHE A 254 -23.60 5.53 0.31
CA PHE A 254 -23.74 6.69 -0.57
C PHE A 254 -24.75 6.48 -1.69
N GLN A 255 -24.81 5.28 -2.28
CA GLN A 255 -25.73 4.96 -3.36
C GLN A 255 -27.17 4.86 -2.86
N ASP A 256 -27.41 4.04 -1.85
CA ASP A 256 -28.76 3.66 -1.44
C ASP A 256 -29.34 4.60 -0.38
N LEU A 257 -28.53 5.09 0.56
CA LEU A 257 -29.02 6.00 1.61
C LEU A 257 -28.99 7.46 1.14
N PHE A 258 -27.93 7.88 0.45
CA PHE A 258 -27.76 9.28 0.04
C PHE A 258 -28.08 9.55 -1.42
N GLY A 259 -28.39 8.53 -2.22
CA GLY A 259 -28.76 8.70 -3.61
C GLY A 259 -27.63 9.32 -4.44
N TRP A 260 -26.39 8.85 -4.27
CA TRP A 260 -25.22 9.30 -5.03
C TRP A 260 -24.85 8.32 -6.14
N ASP A 261 -24.77 8.80 -7.38
CA ASP A 261 -24.29 8.03 -8.52
C ASP A 261 -22.79 8.27 -8.72
N PHE A 262 -21.98 7.31 -8.28
CA PHE A 262 -20.52 7.34 -8.45
C PHE A 262 -20.07 7.36 -9.92
N LYS A 263 -20.83 6.77 -10.85
CA LYS A 263 -20.46 6.72 -12.27
C LYS A 263 -20.59 8.10 -12.91
N ASN A 264 -21.66 8.81 -12.58
CA ASN A 264 -21.95 10.13 -13.13
C ASN A 264 -21.47 11.29 -12.25
N GLY A 265 -20.98 11.03 -11.04
CA GLY A 265 -20.49 12.05 -10.10
C GLY A 265 -21.58 13.04 -9.67
N LYS A 266 -22.82 12.59 -9.54
CA LYS A 266 -23.98 13.43 -9.20
C LYS A 266 -25.03 12.67 -8.41
N SER A 267 -25.97 13.39 -7.79
CA SER A 267 -27.12 12.75 -7.13
C SER A 267 -28.06 12.10 -8.15
N THR A 268 -28.69 10.99 -7.73
CA THR A 268 -29.74 10.30 -8.49
C THR A 268 -30.97 11.20 -8.66
N GLN A 269 -31.82 10.87 -9.63
CA GLN A 269 -33.04 11.63 -9.90
C GLN A 269 -34.05 11.63 -8.75
N GLN A 270 -34.01 10.61 -7.89
CA GLN A 270 -34.88 10.50 -6.72
C GLN A 270 -34.29 11.22 -5.50
N GLY A 271 -32.98 11.47 -5.48
CA GLY A 271 -32.26 11.91 -4.29
C GLY A 271 -32.15 10.79 -3.25
N GLY A 272 -31.61 11.11 -2.08
CA GLY A 272 -31.56 10.21 -0.93
C GLY A 272 -32.23 10.79 0.30
N LEU A 273 -31.85 10.28 1.47
CA LEU A 273 -32.36 10.69 2.78
C LEU A 273 -32.31 12.21 3.02
N PHE A 274 -31.30 12.88 2.48
CA PHE A 274 -31.08 14.32 2.61
C PHE A 274 -31.50 15.11 1.35
N GLY A 275 -32.27 14.50 0.46
CA GLY A 275 -32.59 15.06 -0.85
C GLY A 275 -31.43 14.90 -1.84
N HIS A 276 -31.27 15.87 -2.74
CA HIS A 276 -30.22 15.83 -3.76
C HIS A 276 -28.89 16.37 -3.22
N LEU A 277 -27.86 15.52 -3.26
CA LEU A 277 -26.50 15.95 -2.96
C LEU A 277 -25.95 16.79 -4.12
N ARG A 278 -25.63 18.07 -3.84
CA ARG A 278 -24.99 18.96 -4.81
C ARG A 278 -23.52 18.57 -5.07
N ALA A 279 -22.82 18.18 -4.01
CA ALA A 279 -21.42 17.77 -4.07
C ALA A 279 -21.10 16.83 -2.91
N PHE A 280 -20.13 15.97 -3.14
CA PHE A 280 -19.61 15.03 -2.18
C PHE A 280 -18.08 14.99 -2.30
N TYR A 281 -17.39 15.04 -1.15
CA TYR A 281 -15.96 14.79 -1.06
C TYR A 281 -15.71 13.85 0.12
N GLY A 282 -15.03 12.74 -0.13
CA GLY A 282 -14.73 11.72 0.87
C GLY A 282 -13.26 11.31 0.82
N CYS A 283 -12.73 10.92 1.97
CA CYS A 283 -11.43 10.28 2.11
C CYS A 283 -11.57 9.08 3.03
N ALA A 284 -10.86 8.01 2.70
CA ALA A 284 -10.66 6.86 3.57
C ALA A 284 -9.18 6.82 3.99
N GLU A 285 -8.91 6.38 5.21
CA GLU A 285 -7.56 6.09 5.72
C GLU A 285 -7.36 4.58 5.84
#